data_AF-A0A2M7V642-F1
#
_entry.id   AF-A0A2M7V642-F1
#
_cell.length_a   1.000
_cell.length_b   1.000
_cell.length_c   1.000
_cell.angle_alpha   90.00
_cell.angle_beta   90.00
_cell.angle_gamma   90.00
#
_symmetry.space_group_name_H-M   'P 1'
#
loop_
_entity.id
_entity.type
_entity.pdbx_description
1 polymer ?
#
loop_
_entity_poly.entity_id
_entity_poly.type
_entity_poly.pdbx_seq_one_letter_code
_entity_poly.pdbx_strand_id
1 'polypeptide(L)'
;MVSGRVISTYKLHEPITYKERHIPLLELPSPKPGKHYARGLEHVEFVIDTSFDAFMKKYPHVSFETKDLEKKINPDIRISFDGCSVKFHQQSLEDVIKFEQSQ
;
A
#
# COMPACT_ATOMS: atom_id res chain seq x y z
N MET A 1 -9.10 6.09 -10.61
CA MET A 1 -8.70 7.39 -10.01
C MET A 1 -8.83 7.26 -8.51
N VAL A 2 -7.78 7.55 -7.74
CA VAL A 2 -7.79 7.40 -6.27
C VAL A 2 -7.67 8.79 -5.63
N SER A 3 -8.62 9.15 -4.78
CA SER A 3 -8.66 10.44 -4.08
C SER A 3 -8.41 11.66 -5.00
N GLY A 4 -9.03 11.67 -6.18
CA GLY A 4 -8.98 12.76 -7.16
C GLY A 4 -7.69 12.84 -7.99
N ARG A 5 -6.83 11.81 -7.96
CA ARG A 5 -5.63 11.73 -8.83
C ARG A 5 -5.53 10.41 -9.57
N VAL A 6 -4.85 10.44 -10.70
CA VAL A 6 -4.44 9.21 -11.40
C VAL A 6 -3.31 8.57 -10.60
N ILE A 7 -3.35 7.26 -10.53
CA ILE A 7 -2.29 6.41 -10.00
C ILE A 7 -2.05 5.34 -11.05
N SER A 8 -0.80 5.19 -11.47
CA SER A 8 -0.39 4.13 -12.40
C SER A 8 0.33 3.04 -11.62
N THR A 9 -0.04 1.78 -11.85
CA THR A 9 0.68 0.63 -11.29
C THR A 9 1.40 -0.09 -12.41
N TYR A 10 2.70 -0.27 -12.27
CA TYR A 10 3.55 -0.96 -13.24
C TYR A 10 3.95 -2.32 -12.70
N LYS A 11 3.70 -3.38 -13.48
CA LYS A 11 4.31 -4.69 -13.26
C LYS A 11 5.69 -4.69 -13.91
N LEU A 12 6.72 -4.80 -13.10
CA LEU A 12 8.11 -4.77 -13.56
C LEU A 12 8.46 -6.08 -14.25
N HIS A 13 9.27 -6.00 -15.31
CA HIS A 13 9.83 -7.20 -15.95
C HIS A 13 10.77 -7.95 -15.01
N GLU A 14 11.61 -7.19 -14.29
CA GLU A 14 12.46 -7.69 -13.21
C GLU A 14 12.00 -7.03 -11.89
N PRO A 15 11.61 -7.81 -10.87
CA PRO A 15 11.15 -7.25 -9.61
C PRO A 15 12.29 -6.56 -8.86
N ILE A 16 11.98 -5.48 -8.13
CA ILE A 16 12.92 -4.90 -7.18
C ILE A 16 13.17 -5.94 -6.09
N THR A 17 14.43 -6.34 -5.91
CA THR A 17 14.80 -7.33 -4.90
C THR A 17 15.40 -6.63 -3.68
N TYR A 18 14.85 -6.91 -2.50
CA TYR A 18 15.36 -6.42 -1.23
C TYR A 18 15.39 -7.56 -0.20
N LYS A 19 16.60 -8.00 0.16
CA LYS A 19 16.81 -9.23 0.93
C LYS A 19 16.10 -10.41 0.23
N GLU A 20 15.26 -11.15 0.95
CA GLU A 20 14.49 -12.27 0.43
C GLU A 20 13.14 -11.86 -0.18
N ARG A 21 12.88 -10.55 -0.33
CA ARG A 21 11.62 -10.04 -0.87
C ARG A 21 11.79 -9.64 -2.34
N HIS A 22 10.81 -10.04 -3.14
CA HIS A 22 10.63 -9.56 -4.51
C HIS A 22 9.43 -8.63 -4.55
N ILE A 23 9.63 -7.42 -5.07
CA ILE A 23 8.62 -6.37 -5.17
C ILE A 23 8.34 -6.16 -6.67
N PRO A 24 7.32 -6.84 -7.23
CA PRO A 24 7.07 -6.85 -8.66
C PRO A 24 6.27 -5.64 -9.16
N LEU A 25 5.68 -4.86 -8.25
CA LEU A 25 4.80 -3.75 -8.58
C LEU A 25 5.42 -2.42 -8.13
N LEU A 26 5.33 -1.41 -8.98
CA LEU A 26 5.65 -0.02 -8.65
C LEU A 26 4.41 0.86 -8.84
N GLU A 27 4.01 1.56 -7.79
CA GLU A 27 2.96 2.58 -7.86
C GLU A 27 3.57 3.95 -8.16
N LEU A 28 3.03 4.64 -9.17
CA LEU A 28 3.38 6.00 -9.54
C LEU A 28 2.15 6.91 -9.43
N PRO A 29 1.95 7.58 -8.28
CA PRO A 29 0.86 8.51 -8.12
C PRO A 29 1.14 9.84 -8.81
N SER A 30 0.14 10.39 -9.50
CA SER A 30 0.21 11.76 -10.01
C SER A 30 0.25 12.78 -8.85
N PRO A 31 1.04 13.87 -8.96
CA PRO A 31 1.02 14.93 -7.96
C PRO A 31 -0.39 15.51 -7.80
N LYS A 32 -0.80 15.78 -6.55
CA LYS A 32 -2.01 16.59 -6.31
C LYS A 32 -1.69 18.08 -6.53
N PRO A 33 -2.59 18.86 -7.16
CA PRO A 33 -2.41 20.30 -7.30
C PRO A 33 -2.10 20.96 -5.95
N GLY A 34 -1.10 21.85 -5.93
CA GLY A 34 -0.71 22.60 -4.73
C GLY A 34 -0.01 21.78 -3.65
N LYS A 35 0.36 20.51 -3.90
CA LYS A 35 1.15 19.70 -2.98
C LYS A 35 2.55 19.44 -3.52
N HIS A 36 3.55 19.64 -2.66
CA HIS A 36 4.92 19.22 -2.92
C HIS A 36 5.12 17.78 -2.43
N TYR A 37 5.78 16.98 -3.25
CA TYR A 37 6.16 15.60 -2.94
C TYR A 37 7.68 15.52 -2.96
N ALA A 38 8.25 14.87 -1.95
CA ALA A 38 9.67 14.57 -1.97
C ALA A 38 9.95 13.59 -3.12
N ARG A 39 11.14 13.70 -3.73
CA ARG A 39 11.53 12.74 -4.76
C ARG A 39 11.93 11.43 -4.09
N GLY A 40 11.38 10.31 -4.56
CA GLY A 40 11.81 8.98 -4.13
C GLY A 40 10.63 8.07 -3.78
N LEU A 41 10.95 6.99 -3.07
CA LEU A 41 9.98 6.02 -2.58
C LEU A 41 9.34 6.54 -1.29
N GLU A 42 8.01 6.70 -1.29
CA GLU A 42 7.28 7.28 -0.15
C GLU A 42 6.67 6.21 0.77
N HIS A 43 6.40 5.01 0.24
CA HIS A 43 5.83 3.94 1.03
C HIS A 43 6.10 2.56 0.42
N VAL A 44 5.91 1.54 1.25
CA VAL A 44 5.87 0.13 0.84
C VAL A 44 4.60 -0.51 1.39
N GLU A 45 4.04 -1.44 0.63
CA GLU A 45 2.82 -2.15 0.98
C GLU A 45 3.09 -3.65 1.09
N PHE A 46 2.52 -4.27 2.12
CA PHE A 46 2.64 -5.70 2.38
C PHE A 46 1.27 -6.35 2.40
N VAL A 47 1.21 -7.59 1.90
CA VAL A 47 0.05 -8.46 2.11
C VAL A 47 0.29 -9.29 3.36
N ILE A 48 -0.71 -9.34 4.23
CA ILE A 48 -0.75 -10.20 5.41
C ILE A 48 -1.87 -11.23 5.27
N ASP A 49 -1.63 -12.43 5.79
CA ASP A 49 -2.55 -13.58 5.74
C ASP A 49 -3.42 -13.72 6.99
N THR A 50 -3.35 -12.73 7.90
CA THR A 50 -4.13 -12.67 9.14
C THR A 50 -5.17 -11.54 9.10
N SER A 51 -6.12 -11.55 10.03
CA SER A 51 -6.98 -10.37 10.25
C SER A 51 -6.16 -9.19 10.78
N PHE A 52 -6.61 -7.96 10.52
CA PHE A 52 -5.96 -6.77 11.07
C PHE A 52 -5.93 -6.81 12.61
N ASP A 53 -7.00 -7.25 13.26
CA ASP A 53 -7.07 -7.40 14.72
C ASP A 53 -6.00 -8.38 15.25
N ALA A 54 -5.86 -9.56 14.63
CA ALA A 54 -4.84 -10.53 15.02
C ALA A 54 -3.43 -10.01 14.76
N PHE A 55 -3.21 -9.31 13.65
CA PHE A 55 -1.91 -8.72 13.31
C PHE A 55 -1.51 -7.63 14.30
N MET A 56 -2.42 -6.72 14.63
CA MET A 56 -2.16 -5.64 15.60
C MET A 56 -1.94 -6.21 17.01
N LYS A 57 -2.72 -7.22 17.43
CA LYS A 57 -2.52 -7.91 18.72
C LYS A 57 -1.17 -8.62 18.82
N LYS A 58 -0.63 -9.11 17.71
CA LYS A 58 0.72 -9.71 17.66
C LYS A 58 1.82 -8.69 17.91
N TYR A 59 1.59 -7.41 17.57
CA TYR A 59 2.54 -6.31 17.74
C TYR A 59 1.94 -5.18 18.59
N PRO A 60 1.64 -5.43 19.88
CA PRO A 60 0.90 -4.48 20.72
C PRO A 60 1.67 -3.20 21.04
N HIS A 61 2.98 -3.18 20.78
CA HIS A 61 3.87 -2.04 20.97
C HIS A 61 3.96 -1.13 19.73
N VAL A 62 3.35 -1.53 18.61
CA VAL A 62 3.34 -0.74 17.39
C VAL A 62 2.03 0.04 17.32
N SER A 63 2.13 1.35 17.08
CA SER A 63 0.96 2.21 16.86
C SER A 63 0.53 2.13 15.40
N PHE A 64 -0.59 1.45 15.14
CA PHE A 64 -1.17 1.33 13.81
C PHE A 64 -2.23 2.40 13.58
N GLU A 65 -2.15 3.10 12.45
CA GLU A 65 -3.24 3.93 11.92
C GLU A 65 -4.30 3.04 11.25
N THR A 66 -5.56 3.22 11.66
CA THR A 66 -6.70 2.37 11.24
C THR A 66 -7.77 3.10 10.45
N LYS A 67 -7.49 4.34 10.00
CA LYS A 67 -8.44 5.22 9.29
C LYS A 67 -9.07 4.58 8.04
N ASP A 68 -8.37 3.63 7.43
CA ASP A 68 -8.72 3.02 6.14
C ASP A 68 -9.29 1.60 6.29
N LEU A 69 -9.58 1.15 7.53
CA LEU A 69 -10.15 -0.17 7.82
C LEU A 69 -11.54 -0.39 7.23
N GLU A 70 -12.35 0.67 7.14
CA GLU A 70 -13.74 0.59 6.68
C GLU A 70 -13.87 0.67 5.15
N LYS A 71 -12.77 0.80 4.42
CA LYS A 71 -12.80 0.76 2.95
C LYS A 71 -13.36 -0.58 2.50
N LYS A 72 -14.36 -0.53 1.62
CA LYS A 72 -14.96 -1.73 1.01
C LYS A 72 -13.99 -2.51 0.13
N ILE A 73 -13.12 -1.79 -0.57
CA ILE A 73 -12.13 -2.36 -1.47
C ILE A 73 -10.75 -2.09 -0.89
N ASN A 74 -9.97 -3.16 -0.76
CA ASN A 74 -8.57 -3.14 -0.33
C ASN A 74 -8.30 -2.29 0.94
N PRO A 75 -8.96 -2.57 2.07
CA PRO A 75 -8.71 -1.87 3.33
C PRO A 75 -7.26 -2.04 3.79
N ASP A 76 -6.80 -1.08 4.60
CA ASP A 76 -5.42 -1.06 5.09
C ASP A 76 -5.28 -0.59 6.53
N ILE A 77 -4.21 -1.08 7.17
CA ILE A 77 -3.62 -0.48 8.37
C ILE A 77 -2.24 0.06 8.02
N ARG A 78 -1.82 1.15 8.67
CA ARG A 78 -0.59 1.87 8.32
C ARG A 78 0.29 2.15 9.53
N ILE A 79 1.59 2.17 9.30
CA ILE A 79 2.59 2.76 10.20
C ILE A 79 3.24 3.92 9.45
N SER A 80 3.29 5.10 10.05
CA SER A 80 3.98 6.27 9.49
C SER A 80 5.30 6.52 10.22
N PHE A 81 6.34 6.83 9.43
CA PHE A 81 7.65 7.26 9.87
C PHE A 81 7.91 8.69 9.36
N ASP A 82 9.07 9.26 9.71
CA ASP A 82 9.46 10.55 9.14
C ASP A 82 9.79 10.40 7.65
N GLY A 83 8.92 10.92 6.79
CA GLY A 83 9.08 10.92 5.33
C GLY A 83 8.67 9.64 4.60
N CYS A 84 8.30 8.55 5.28
CA CYS A 84 7.79 7.34 4.63
C CYS A 84 6.71 6.60 5.44
N SER A 85 6.05 5.62 4.83
CA SER A 85 5.07 4.79 5.52
C SER A 85 5.07 3.34 5.07
N VAL A 86 4.54 2.47 5.91
CA VAL A 86 4.31 1.05 5.61
C VAL A 86 2.82 0.79 5.73
N LYS A 87 2.24 0.13 4.73
CA LYS A 87 0.84 -0.30 4.77
C LYS A 87 0.73 -1.81 4.73
N PHE A 88 -0.33 -2.32 5.34
CA PHE A 88 -0.66 -3.74 5.34
C PHE A 88 -2.09 -3.94 4.82
N HIS A 89 -2.21 -4.81 3.85
CA HIS A 89 -3.45 -5.19 3.17
C HIS A 89 -3.67 -6.70 3.31
N GLN A 90 -4.89 -7.16 3.07
CA GLN A 90 -5.21 -8.60 3.04
C GLN A 90 -5.28 -9.17 1.62
N GLN A 91 -5.17 -8.32 0.61
CA GLN A 91 -5.21 -8.70 -0.81
C GLN A 91 -4.00 -8.09 -1.53
N SER A 92 -3.51 -8.77 -2.56
CA SER A 92 -2.45 -8.21 -3.39
C SER A 92 -3.02 -7.09 -4.26
N LEU A 93 -2.21 -6.06 -4.54
CA LEU A 93 -2.61 -4.99 -5.45
C LEU A 93 -2.93 -5.51 -6.86
N GLU A 94 -2.25 -6.57 -7.30
CA GLU A 94 -2.55 -7.19 -8.60
C GLU A 94 -3.96 -7.80 -8.63
N ASP A 95 -4.38 -8.48 -7.56
CA ASP A 95 -5.72 -9.06 -7.48
C ASP A 95 -6.80 -7.99 -7.35
N VAL A 96 -6.52 -6.90 -6.63
CA VAL A 96 -7.40 -5.72 -6.55
C VAL A 96 -7.59 -5.10 -7.93
N ILE A 97 -6.51 -4.92 -8.70
CA ILE A 97 -6.59 -4.38 -10.07
C ILE A 97 -7.42 -5.30 -10.98
N LYS A 98 -7.18 -6.62 -10.93
CA LYS A 98 -7.98 -7.60 -11.71
C LYS A 98 -9.46 -7.53 -11.33
N PHE A 99 -9.76 -7.44 -10.03
CA PHE A 99 -11.13 -7.31 -9.54
C PHE A 99 -11.78 -6.03 -10.08
N GLU A 100 -11.13 -4.87 -9.94
CA GLU A 100 -11.68 -3.59 -10.38
C GLU A 100 -11.87 -3.51 -11.91
N GLN A 101 -11.00 -4.15 -12.70
CA GLN A 101 -11.15 -4.23 -14.17
C GLN A 101 -12.27 -5.16 -14.63
N SER A 102 -12.77 -6.04 -13.76
CA SER A 102 -13.86 -6.98 -14.06
C SER A 102 -15.25 -6.45 -13.72
N GLN A 103 -15.33 -5.27 -13.11
CA GLN A 103 -16.57 -4.54 -12.79
C GLN A 103 -16.99 -3.66 -13.97
#